data_AF-A0A6G6JYI2-F1
#
_entry.id   AF-A0A6G6JYI2-F1
#
_cell.length_a   1.000
_cell.length_b   1.000
_cell.length_c   1.000
_cell.angle_alpha   90.00
_cell.angle_beta   90.00
_cell.angle_gamma   90.00
#
_symmetry.space_group_name_H-M   'P 1'
#
loop_
_entity.id
_entity.type
_entity.pdbx_description
1 polymer ?
#
loop_
_entity_poly.entity_id
_entity_poly.type
_entity_poly.pdbx_seq_one_letter_code
_entity_poly.pdbx_strand_id
1 'polypeptide(L)'
;MLQFFKDLWWYLGYPWPKSALRKLRALKISVCPAERLPECLGLYERNIPHGLPADHLEEYADVIYGGKQLVLLVEDGDKLLATFTLARYARGNQISLAYVLVDPVHHRSGVGTTMIFATIAMLSGENRNAILGITALPTSAAFYKKLGFSKVGRIKIDNGQSVGLFSVFIWSGVSCDCLRWLNEAGVRLDANGGMIPVIEPPKRESETLDSGNS
;
A
#
# COMPACT_ATOMS: atom_id res chain seq x y z
N MET A 1 -9.71 -31.79 -12.89
CA MET A 1 -8.38 -32.11 -12.31
C MET A 1 -7.28 -31.14 -12.78
N LEU A 2 -7.12 -30.88 -14.09
CA LEU A 2 -6.06 -30.00 -14.62
C LEU A 2 -6.10 -28.54 -14.09
N GLN A 3 -7.29 -27.93 -13.96
CA GLN A 3 -7.42 -26.55 -13.47
C GLN A 3 -6.97 -26.39 -12.00
N PHE A 4 -7.27 -27.40 -11.17
CA PHE A 4 -6.85 -27.42 -9.76
C PHE A 4 -5.32 -27.37 -9.63
N PHE A 5 -4.60 -28.18 -10.41
CA PHE A 5 -3.13 -28.15 -10.40
C PHE A 5 -2.59 -26.80 -10.89
N LYS A 6 -3.17 -26.21 -11.94
CA LYS A 6 -2.78 -24.86 -12.43
C LYS A 6 -2.97 -23.77 -11.38
N ASP A 7 -3.96 -23.90 -10.51
CA ASP A 7 -4.21 -22.93 -9.44
C ASP A 7 -3.34 -23.23 -8.22
N LEU A 8 -3.06 -24.49 -7.92
CA LEU A 8 -2.09 -24.88 -6.88
C LEU A 8 -0.70 -24.35 -7.19
N TRP A 9 -0.20 -24.55 -8.42
CA TRP A 9 1.08 -24.00 -8.88
C TRP A 9 1.13 -22.48 -8.79
N TRP A 10 -0.01 -21.81 -9.04
CA TRP A 10 -0.09 -20.37 -8.88
C TRP A 10 0.08 -19.95 -7.43
N TYR A 11 -0.60 -20.59 -6.48
CA TYR A 11 -0.48 -20.24 -5.06
C TYR A 11 0.88 -20.57 -4.45
N LEU A 12 1.64 -21.50 -5.04
CA LEU A 12 3.03 -21.72 -4.68
C LEU A 12 3.93 -20.55 -5.10
N GLY A 13 3.57 -19.84 -6.18
CA GLY A 13 4.35 -18.74 -6.74
C GLY A 13 3.79 -17.34 -6.45
N TYR A 14 2.57 -17.20 -5.93
CA TYR A 14 1.96 -15.89 -5.71
C TYR A 14 0.99 -15.93 -4.53
N PRO A 15 0.98 -14.90 -3.67
CA PRO A 15 0.13 -14.91 -2.48
C PRO A 15 -1.31 -14.41 -2.78
N TRP A 16 -1.64 -14.04 -4.03
CA TRP A 16 -2.97 -13.59 -4.47
C TRP A 16 -3.59 -14.53 -5.50
N PRO A 17 -4.92 -14.53 -5.67
CA PRO A 17 -5.57 -15.28 -6.75
C PRO A 17 -5.33 -14.64 -8.13
N LYS A 18 -5.33 -15.45 -9.20
CA LYS A 18 -5.29 -14.95 -10.60
C LYS A 18 -6.38 -13.94 -10.93
N SER A 19 -7.54 -14.04 -10.29
CA SER A 19 -8.65 -13.10 -10.49
C SER A 19 -8.33 -11.67 -10.06
N ALA A 20 -7.30 -11.47 -9.23
CA ALA A 20 -6.79 -10.13 -8.92
C ALA A 20 -6.23 -9.42 -10.17
N LEU A 21 -5.59 -10.16 -11.09
CA LEU A 21 -5.01 -9.59 -12.31
C LEU A 21 -6.05 -9.00 -13.24
N ARG A 22 -7.25 -9.59 -13.29
CA ARG A 22 -8.37 -9.09 -14.10
C ARG A 22 -8.92 -7.75 -13.60
N LYS A 23 -8.46 -7.27 -12.44
CA LYS A 23 -8.87 -5.99 -11.85
C LYS A 23 -7.84 -4.88 -12.05
N LEU A 24 -6.71 -5.16 -12.71
CA LEU A 24 -5.77 -4.12 -13.06
C LEU A 24 -6.44 -3.15 -14.03
N ARG A 25 -6.25 -1.85 -13.80
CA ARG A 25 -6.80 -0.77 -14.63
C ARG A 25 -5.66 -0.03 -15.30
N ALA A 26 -5.82 0.36 -16.57
CA ALA A 26 -4.91 1.24 -17.27
C ALA A 26 -4.92 2.64 -16.61
N LEU A 27 -4.00 2.87 -15.69
CA LEU A 27 -3.88 4.10 -14.90
C LEU A 27 -2.46 4.64 -15.01
N LYS A 28 -2.27 5.93 -14.78
CA LYS A 28 -0.95 6.54 -14.62
C LYS A 28 -0.62 6.64 -13.14
N ILE A 29 0.58 6.22 -12.75
CA ILE A 29 1.08 6.33 -11.38
C ILE A 29 2.38 7.14 -11.42
N SER A 30 2.41 8.25 -10.68
CA SER A 30 3.49 9.23 -10.74
C SER A 30 3.81 9.79 -9.36
N VAL A 31 5.00 10.36 -9.18
CA VAL A 31 5.37 11.09 -7.96
C VAL A 31 4.49 12.32 -7.83
N CYS A 32 3.94 12.56 -6.64
CA CYS A 32 3.13 13.74 -6.36
C CYS A 32 4.01 15.00 -6.39
N PRO A 33 3.75 15.96 -7.29
CA PRO A 33 4.42 17.25 -7.26
C PRO A 33 3.82 18.10 -6.12
N ALA A 34 4.61 19.00 -5.53
CA ALA A 34 4.25 19.73 -4.32
C ALA A 34 2.95 20.55 -4.48
N GLU A 35 2.70 21.05 -5.68
CA GLU A 35 1.55 21.88 -6.04
C GLU A 35 0.23 21.09 -5.98
N ARG A 36 0.30 19.75 -5.99
CA ARG A 36 -0.87 18.85 -5.96
C ARG A 36 -1.11 18.20 -4.60
N LEU A 37 -0.30 18.50 -3.58
CA LEU A 37 -0.54 18.07 -2.20
C LEU A 37 -1.93 18.49 -1.66
N PRO A 38 -2.46 19.70 -1.97
CA PRO A 38 -3.83 20.06 -1.57
C PRO A 38 -4.91 19.12 -2.12
N GLU A 39 -4.73 18.57 -3.33
CA GLU A 39 -5.68 17.58 -3.88
C GLU A 39 -5.67 16.27 -3.08
N CYS A 40 -4.51 15.89 -2.54
CA CYS A 40 -4.35 14.71 -1.69
C CYS A 40 -5.08 14.88 -0.36
N LEU A 41 -5.03 16.08 0.25
CA LEU A 41 -5.82 16.42 1.43
C LEU A 41 -7.32 16.36 1.15
N GLY A 42 -7.75 16.98 0.05
CA GLY A 42 -9.16 16.93 -0.35
C GLY A 42 -9.64 15.49 -0.60
N LEU A 43 -8.77 14.61 -1.09
CA LEU A 43 -9.08 13.19 -1.25
C LEU A 43 -9.20 12.45 0.09
N TYR A 44 -8.40 12.81 1.10
CA TYR A 44 -8.54 12.30 2.46
C TYR A 44 -9.89 12.68 3.05
N GLU A 45 -10.26 13.96 2.97
CA GLU A 45 -11.53 14.48 3.48
C GLU A 45 -12.72 13.74 2.87
N ARG A 46 -12.71 13.51 1.55
CA ARG A 46 -13.75 12.73 0.87
C ARG A 46 -13.86 11.30 1.38
N ASN A 47 -12.82 10.73 1.97
CA ASN A 47 -12.84 9.37 2.53
C ASN A 47 -13.23 9.33 4.02
N ILE A 48 -13.34 10.47 4.72
CA ILE A 48 -13.81 10.53 6.13
C ILE A 48 -15.19 9.88 6.29
N PRO A 49 -16.22 10.20 5.46
CA PRO A 49 -17.54 9.54 5.55
C PRO A 49 -17.50 8.02 5.29
N HIS A 50 -16.40 7.51 4.74
CA HIS A 50 -16.20 6.10 4.42
C HIS A 50 -15.32 5.37 5.45
N GLY A 51 -15.10 5.99 6.61
CA GLY A 51 -14.47 5.37 7.77
C GLY A 51 -13.01 5.74 7.99
N LEU A 52 -12.46 6.72 7.27
CA LEU A 52 -11.20 7.31 7.70
C LEU A 52 -11.39 8.16 8.97
N PRO A 53 -10.43 8.10 9.91
CA PRO A 53 -10.44 8.94 11.10
C PRO A 53 -10.20 10.42 10.74
N ALA A 54 -11.12 11.31 11.09
CA ALA A 54 -11.04 12.73 10.77
C ALA A 54 -9.90 13.44 11.53
N ASP A 55 -9.64 12.99 12.75
CA ASP A 55 -8.58 13.43 13.67
C ASP A 55 -7.16 13.14 13.15
N HIS A 56 -7.02 12.26 12.16
CA HIS A 56 -5.73 11.95 11.53
C HIS A 56 -5.42 12.81 10.29
N LEU A 57 -6.29 13.77 9.92
CA LEU A 57 -6.06 14.62 8.75
C LEU A 57 -4.79 15.48 8.91
N GLU A 58 -4.52 15.99 10.12
CA GLU A 58 -3.31 16.77 10.42
C GLU A 58 -2.05 15.91 10.32
N GLU A 59 -2.05 14.71 10.89
CA GLU A 59 -0.95 13.74 10.76
C GLU A 59 -0.68 13.40 9.29
N TYR A 60 -1.75 13.20 8.51
CA TYR A 60 -1.62 12.96 7.08
C TYR A 60 -1.00 14.16 6.34
N ALA A 61 -1.42 15.38 6.67
CA ALA A 61 -0.83 16.61 6.13
C ALA A 61 0.68 16.67 6.44
N ASP A 62 1.06 16.45 7.69
CA ASP A 62 2.47 16.43 8.11
C ASP A 62 3.29 15.40 7.34
N VAL A 63 2.72 14.23 7.05
CA VAL A 63 3.39 13.19 6.26
C VAL A 63 3.64 13.65 4.83
N ILE A 64 2.62 14.20 4.16
CA ILE A 64 2.73 14.52 2.73
C ILE A 64 3.48 15.84 2.47
N TYR A 65 3.46 16.79 3.40
CA TYR A 65 4.24 18.03 3.32
C TYR A 65 5.65 17.88 3.90
N GLY A 66 5.85 16.97 4.85
CA GLY A 66 7.14 16.80 5.53
C GLY A 66 8.21 16.08 4.71
N GLY A 67 7.88 15.54 3.53
CA GLY A 67 8.83 14.88 2.64
C GLY A 67 9.45 13.59 3.19
N LYS A 68 8.92 13.06 4.30
CA LYS A 68 9.42 11.83 4.95
C LYS A 68 9.01 10.56 4.21
N GLN A 69 8.03 10.66 3.32
CA GLN A 69 7.50 9.54 2.54
C GLN A 69 7.37 9.94 1.07
N LEU A 70 7.55 8.98 0.17
CA LEU A 70 7.28 9.17 -1.25
C LEU A 70 5.77 9.16 -1.45
N VAL A 71 5.20 10.31 -1.81
CA VAL A 71 3.78 10.45 -2.13
C VAL A 71 3.58 10.16 -3.62
N LEU A 72 2.63 9.28 -3.95
CA LEU A 72 2.35 8.84 -5.31
C LEU A 72 0.88 9.12 -5.66
N LEU A 73 0.67 9.68 -6.85
CA LEU A 73 -0.65 9.92 -7.42
C LEU A 73 -1.03 8.77 -8.34
N VAL A 74 -2.33 8.51 -8.44
CA VAL A 74 -2.93 7.57 -9.39
C VAL A 74 -3.98 8.32 -10.19
N GLU A 75 -3.79 8.35 -11.51
CA GLU A 75 -4.53 9.22 -12.41
C GLU A 75 -5.18 8.42 -13.55
N ASP A 76 -6.33 8.89 -13.99
CA ASP A 76 -7.01 8.45 -15.21
C ASP A 76 -7.19 9.68 -16.09
N GLY A 77 -6.30 9.84 -17.07
CA GLY A 77 -6.05 11.14 -17.70
C GLY A 77 -5.45 12.13 -16.69
N ASP A 78 -6.05 13.31 -16.57
CA ASP A 78 -5.65 14.37 -15.62
C ASP A 78 -6.40 14.28 -14.28
N LYS A 79 -7.31 13.31 -14.13
CA LYS A 79 -8.14 13.18 -12.93
C LYS A 79 -7.43 12.36 -11.86
N LEU A 80 -7.22 12.96 -10.69
CA LEU A 80 -6.76 12.23 -9.50
C LEU A 80 -7.83 11.23 -9.04
N LEU A 81 -7.48 9.94 -9.04
CA LEU A 81 -8.36 8.86 -8.56
C LEU A 81 -7.94 8.30 -7.20
N ALA A 82 -6.64 8.34 -6.89
CA ALA A 82 -6.11 7.76 -5.66
C ALA A 82 -4.74 8.37 -5.32
N THR A 83 -4.33 8.25 -4.06
CA THR A 83 -2.98 8.58 -3.58
C THR A 83 -2.52 7.52 -2.59
N PHE A 84 -1.21 7.35 -2.46
CA PHE A 84 -0.58 6.49 -1.46
C PHE A 84 0.84 6.93 -1.17
N THR A 85 1.38 6.45 -0.06
CA THR A 85 2.71 6.82 0.41
C THR A 85 3.58 5.60 0.64
N LEU A 86 4.88 5.75 0.36
CA LEU A 86 5.89 4.72 0.59
C LEU A 86 7.04 5.25 1.43
N ALA A 87 7.52 4.44 2.36
CA ALA A 87 8.75 4.68 3.10
C ALA A 87 9.50 3.38 3.34
N ARG A 88 10.82 3.41 3.42
CA ARG A 88 11.67 2.27 3.76
C ARG A 88 12.20 2.45 5.17
N TYR A 89 12.12 1.43 6.01
CA TYR A 89 12.77 1.50 7.33
C TYR A 89 14.28 1.32 7.21
N ALA A 90 15.06 2.11 7.96
CA ALA A 90 16.53 2.09 7.93
C ALA A 90 17.14 0.72 8.26
N ARG A 91 16.46 -0.08 9.09
CA ARG A 91 16.92 -1.39 9.54
C ARG A 91 16.15 -2.50 8.81
N GLY A 92 16.69 -2.91 7.67
CA GLY A 92 16.22 -4.08 6.91
C GLY A 92 15.42 -3.74 5.65
N ASN A 93 14.82 -4.76 5.03
CA ASN A 93 14.11 -4.63 3.75
C ASN A 93 12.60 -4.43 3.97
N GLN A 94 12.21 -3.66 4.99
CA GLN A 94 10.80 -3.39 5.26
C GLN A 94 10.37 -2.09 4.60
N ILE A 95 9.30 -2.18 3.81
CA ILE A 95 8.65 -1.05 3.16
C ILE A 95 7.31 -0.84 3.85
N SER A 96 7.07 0.39 4.30
CA SER A 96 5.76 0.84 4.75
C SER A 96 4.97 1.36 3.56
N LEU A 97 3.77 0.82 3.37
CA LEU A 97 2.74 1.38 2.52
C LEU A 97 1.67 1.99 3.42
N ALA A 98 1.50 3.30 3.31
CA ALA A 98 0.56 4.06 4.14
C ALA A 98 -0.36 4.94 3.28
N TYR A 99 -1.45 5.41 3.91
CA TYR A 99 -2.44 6.30 3.30
C TYR A 99 -2.90 5.85 1.91
N VAL A 100 -3.29 4.58 1.78
CA VAL A 100 -3.86 4.03 0.53
C VAL A 100 -5.28 4.55 0.36
N LEU A 101 -5.41 5.71 -0.30
CA LEU A 101 -6.67 6.41 -0.47
C LEU A 101 -7.15 6.28 -1.90
N VAL A 102 -8.41 5.88 -2.07
CA VAL A 102 -9.08 5.85 -3.38
C VAL A 102 -10.29 6.77 -3.30
N ASP A 103 -10.55 7.53 -4.35
CA ASP A 103 -11.75 8.35 -4.42
C ASP A 103 -13.00 7.46 -4.23
N PRO A 104 -13.93 7.82 -3.34
CA PRO A 104 -15.08 6.98 -3.01
C PRO A 104 -15.87 6.48 -4.23
N VAL A 105 -16.00 7.29 -5.27
CA VAL A 105 -16.75 6.91 -6.49
C VAL A 105 -16.04 5.82 -7.30
N HIS A 106 -14.75 5.59 -7.02
CA HIS A 106 -13.91 4.59 -7.66
C HIS A 106 -13.54 3.44 -6.71
N HIS A 107 -14.15 3.33 -5.53
CA HIS A 107 -13.98 2.17 -4.65
C HIS A 107 -14.41 0.87 -5.35
N ARG A 108 -13.73 -0.23 -5.02
CA ARG A 108 -13.99 -1.59 -5.56
C ARG A 108 -13.89 -1.71 -7.10
N SER A 109 -13.37 -0.69 -7.79
CA SER A 109 -13.20 -0.68 -9.25
C SER A 109 -11.89 -1.31 -9.74
N GLY A 110 -10.97 -1.67 -8.84
CA GLY A 110 -9.65 -2.21 -9.19
C GLY A 110 -8.48 -1.23 -9.02
N VAL A 111 -8.76 0.05 -8.74
CA VAL A 111 -7.73 1.08 -8.46
C VAL A 111 -6.81 0.63 -7.32
N GLY A 112 -7.37 0.22 -6.18
CA GLY A 112 -6.57 -0.26 -5.04
C GLY A 112 -5.72 -1.48 -5.37
N THR A 113 -6.24 -2.45 -6.15
CA THR A 113 -5.44 -3.60 -6.61
C THR A 113 -4.26 -3.14 -7.47
N THR A 114 -4.50 -2.19 -8.38
CA THR A 114 -3.47 -1.62 -9.25
C THR A 114 -2.37 -0.94 -8.43
N MET A 115 -2.73 -0.17 -7.39
CA MET A 115 -1.78 0.47 -6.47
C MET A 115 -0.87 -0.53 -5.75
N ILE A 116 -1.43 -1.65 -5.25
CA ILE A 116 -0.64 -2.68 -4.58
C ILE A 116 0.36 -3.33 -5.54
N PHE A 117 -0.07 -3.66 -6.75
CA PHE A 117 0.81 -4.26 -7.76
C PHE A 117 1.88 -3.28 -8.22
N ALA A 118 1.54 -2.01 -8.39
CA ALA A 118 2.49 -0.96 -8.71
C ALA A 118 3.52 -0.80 -7.59
N THR A 119 3.07 -0.82 -6.33
CA THR A 119 3.97 -0.82 -5.16
C THR A 119 4.98 -1.95 -5.25
N ILE A 120 4.51 -3.18 -5.47
CA ILE A 120 5.37 -4.37 -5.58
C ILE A 120 6.34 -4.28 -6.77
N ALA A 121 5.90 -3.75 -7.91
CA ALA A 121 6.74 -3.55 -9.09
C ALA A 121 7.88 -2.54 -8.85
N MET A 122 7.60 -1.47 -8.08
CA MET A 122 8.61 -0.48 -7.68
C MET A 122 9.65 -1.04 -6.70
N LEU A 123 9.40 -2.18 -6.05
CA LEU A 123 10.38 -2.82 -5.16
C LEU A 123 11.45 -3.64 -5.91
N SER A 124 11.49 -3.58 -7.25
CA SER A 124 12.57 -4.19 -8.02
C SER A 124 13.92 -3.52 -7.73
N GLY A 125 15.03 -4.24 -7.96
CA GLY A 125 16.38 -3.70 -7.73
C GLY A 125 16.89 -3.92 -6.29
N GLU A 126 17.19 -2.84 -5.57
CA GLU A 126 17.85 -2.85 -4.24
C GLU A 126 17.00 -3.49 -3.14
N ASN A 127 15.67 -3.54 -3.33
CA ASN A 127 14.73 -4.06 -2.34
C ASN A 127 14.37 -5.54 -2.61
N ARG A 128 15.35 -6.37 -2.98
CA ARG A 128 15.11 -7.82 -3.15
C ARG A 128 14.64 -8.41 -1.82
N ASN A 129 13.63 -9.27 -1.87
CA ASN A 129 13.14 -9.99 -0.68
C ASN A 129 12.67 -9.02 0.41
N ALA A 130 11.78 -8.10 0.04
CA ALA A 130 11.24 -7.09 0.92
C ALA A 130 9.98 -7.57 1.66
N ILE A 131 9.71 -6.97 2.82
CA ILE A 131 8.45 -7.10 3.53
C ILE A 131 7.67 -5.82 3.28
N LEU A 132 6.54 -5.92 2.57
CA LEU A 132 5.61 -4.82 2.40
C LEU A 132 4.61 -4.84 3.56
N GLY A 133 4.69 -3.86 4.44
CA GLY A 133 3.82 -3.68 5.60
C GLY A 133 2.77 -2.60 5.36
N ILE A 134 1.58 -2.80 5.93
CA ILE A 134 0.49 -1.82 5.93
C ILE A 134 -0.32 -1.90 7.21
N THR A 135 -0.72 -0.75 7.71
CA THR A 135 -1.75 -0.63 8.75
C THR A 135 -3.11 -0.49 8.09
N ALA A 136 -4.03 -1.41 8.39
CA ALA A 136 -5.34 -1.46 7.77
C ALA A 136 -6.47 -1.25 8.78
N LEU A 137 -7.41 -0.38 8.41
CA LEU A 137 -8.69 -0.24 9.08
C LEU A 137 -9.49 -1.56 8.97
N PRO A 138 -10.41 -1.85 9.92
CA PRO A 138 -11.25 -3.04 9.86
C PRO A 138 -11.99 -3.22 8.53
N THR A 139 -12.42 -2.12 7.91
CA THR A 139 -13.16 -2.08 6.63
C THR A 139 -12.32 -2.51 5.42
N SER A 140 -10.99 -2.33 5.47
CA SER A 140 -10.07 -2.68 4.38
C SER A 140 -9.29 -3.98 4.62
N ALA A 141 -9.31 -4.54 5.83
CA ALA A 141 -8.61 -5.78 6.17
C ALA A 141 -8.91 -6.95 5.23
N ALA A 142 -10.18 -7.14 4.84
CA ALA A 142 -10.57 -8.22 3.92
C ALA A 142 -10.01 -8.04 2.50
N PHE A 143 -9.78 -6.80 2.07
CA PHE A 143 -9.14 -6.51 0.79
C PHE A 143 -7.67 -6.94 0.80
N TYR A 144 -6.89 -6.55 1.82
CA TYR A 144 -5.47 -6.92 1.91
C TYR A 144 -5.26 -8.43 2.05
N LYS A 145 -6.10 -9.12 2.83
CA LYS A 145 -6.06 -10.59 2.92
C LYS A 145 -6.22 -11.27 1.57
N LYS A 146 -7.10 -10.76 0.70
CA LYS A 146 -7.29 -11.30 -0.66
C LYS A 146 -6.07 -11.08 -1.56
N LEU A 147 -5.22 -10.11 -1.23
CA LEU A 147 -3.97 -9.82 -1.92
C LEU A 147 -2.76 -10.51 -1.26
N GLY A 148 -3.00 -11.46 -0.36
CA GLY A 148 -1.94 -12.27 0.23
C GLY A 148 -1.28 -11.69 1.47
N PHE A 149 -1.76 -10.54 1.96
CA PHE A 149 -1.26 -10.00 3.22
C PHE A 149 -1.74 -10.85 4.39
N SER A 150 -0.79 -11.17 5.26
CA SER A 150 -1.04 -11.83 6.54
C SER A 150 -1.12 -10.80 7.64
N LYS A 151 -2.07 -10.97 8.57
CA LYS A 151 -2.14 -10.12 9.76
C LYS A 151 -1.05 -10.57 10.73
N VAL A 152 -0.15 -9.66 11.09
CA VAL A 152 1.00 -9.94 11.97
C VAL A 152 0.87 -9.25 13.33
N GLY A 153 -0.08 -8.32 13.48
CA GLY A 153 -0.28 -7.63 14.74
C GLY A 153 -1.50 -6.71 14.76
N ARG A 154 -1.54 -5.90 15.81
CA ARG A 154 -2.48 -4.78 15.97
C ARG A 154 -1.70 -3.59 16.50
N ILE A 155 -2.07 -2.40 16.06
CA ILE A 155 -1.54 -1.13 16.56
C ILE A 155 -2.75 -0.37 17.14
N LYS A 156 -2.56 0.27 18.29
CA LYS A 156 -3.52 1.26 18.79
C LYS A 156 -3.12 2.61 18.21
N ILE A 157 -4.06 3.29 17.56
CA ILE A 157 -3.90 4.68 17.13
C ILE A 157 -4.44 5.62 18.21
N ASP A 158 -4.13 6.91 18.10
CA ASP A 158 -4.28 7.89 19.20
C ASP A 158 -5.71 8.01 19.73
N ASN A 159 -6.72 7.79 18.90
CA ASN A 159 -8.13 7.74 19.32
C ASN A 159 -8.55 6.43 20.02
N GLY A 160 -7.61 5.56 20.35
CA GLY A 160 -7.84 4.26 20.99
C GLY A 160 -8.35 3.17 20.06
N GLN A 161 -8.61 3.46 18.79
CA GLN A 161 -8.99 2.45 17.81
C GLN A 161 -7.83 1.46 17.59
N SER A 162 -8.16 0.18 17.49
CA SER A 162 -7.18 -0.85 17.14
C SER A 162 -7.26 -1.16 15.64
N VAL A 163 -6.16 -0.91 14.94
CA VAL A 163 -5.98 -1.18 13.51
C VAL A 163 -5.10 -2.42 13.34
N GLY A 164 -5.32 -3.17 12.26
CA GLY A 164 -4.54 -4.37 12.00
C GLY A 164 -3.22 -4.03 11.32
N LEU A 165 -2.12 -4.62 11.79
CA LEU A 165 -0.86 -4.61 11.07
C LEU A 165 -0.81 -5.83 10.14
N PHE A 166 -0.64 -5.57 8.86
CA PHE A 166 -0.61 -6.58 7.80
C PHE A 166 0.72 -6.53 7.07
N SER A 167 1.22 -7.68 6.62
CA SER A 167 2.42 -7.74 5.81
C SER A 167 2.35 -8.84 4.76
N VAL A 168 3.07 -8.65 3.67
CA VAL A 168 3.33 -9.67 2.67
C VAL A 168 4.83 -9.68 2.33
N PHE A 169 5.38 -10.87 2.16
CA PHE A 169 6.76 -11.04 1.72
C PHE A 169 6.82 -11.00 0.19
N ILE A 170 7.72 -10.20 -0.35
CA ILE A 170 7.87 -9.93 -1.78
C ILE A 170 9.27 -10.38 -2.22
N TRP A 171 9.34 -11.48 -2.97
CA TRP A 171 10.58 -11.90 -3.62
C TRP A 171 10.78 -11.20 -4.97
N SER A 172 12.03 -11.13 -5.44
CA SER A 172 12.40 -10.34 -6.62
C SER A 172 11.66 -10.75 -7.90
N GLY A 173 11.41 -12.05 -8.10
CA GLY A 173 10.65 -12.55 -9.26
C GLY A 173 9.23 -11.98 -9.34
N VAL A 174 8.54 -11.87 -8.20
CA VAL A 174 7.19 -11.32 -8.12
C VAL A 174 7.15 -9.86 -8.55
N SER A 175 8.16 -9.04 -8.20
CA SER A 175 8.23 -7.65 -8.65
C SER A 175 8.31 -7.52 -10.17
N CYS A 176 9.12 -8.36 -10.83
CA CYS A 176 9.22 -8.39 -12.29
C CYS A 176 7.90 -8.83 -12.95
N ASP A 177 7.23 -9.83 -12.38
CA ASP A 177 5.93 -10.29 -12.88
C ASP A 177 4.83 -9.23 -12.68
N CYS A 178 4.81 -8.53 -11.55
CA CYS A 178 3.90 -7.41 -11.32
C CYS A 178 4.12 -6.30 -12.35
N LEU A 179 5.36 -5.90 -12.62
CA LEU A 179 5.66 -4.88 -13.64
C LEU A 179 5.15 -5.31 -15.01
N ARG A 180 5.38 -6.58 -15.39
CA ARG A 180 4.88 -7.13 -16.65
C ARG A 180 3.36 -7.08 -16.74
N TRP A 181 2.63 -7.53 -15.72
CA TRP A 181 1.17 -7.51 -15.73
C TRP A 181 0.57 -6.10 -15.73
N LEU A 182 1.23 -5.14 -15.06
CA LEU A 182 0.85 -3.74 -15.10
C LEU A 182 1.00 -3.17 -16.53
N ASN A 183 2.13 -3.45 -17.19
CA ASN A 183 2.35 -3.05 -18.58
C ASN A 183 1.32 -3.69 -19.52
N GLU A 184 1.03 -4.99 -19.37
CA GLU A 184 -0.02 -5.69 -20.12
C GLU A 184 -1.41 -5.08 -19.91
N ALA A 185 -1.69 -4.56 -18.70
CA ALA A 185 -2.93 -3.87 -18.36
C ALA A 185 -2.95 -2.39 -18.80
N GLY A 186 -1.88 -1.88 -19.44
CA GLY A 186 -1.78 -0.49 -19.89
C GLY A 186 -1.50 0.52 -18.77
N VAL A 187 -1.03 0.08 -17.62
CA VAL A 187 -0.59 0.97 -16.53
C VAL A 187 0.71 1.66 -16.93
N ARG A 188 0.79 2.95 -16.67
CA ARG A 188 2.01 3.75 -16.84
C ARG A 188 2.58 4.05 -15.47
N LEU A 189 3.80 3.57 -15.23
CA LEU A 189 4.50 3.75 -13.96
C LEU A 189 5.64 4.76 -14.16
N ASP A 190 5.34 6.03 -13.93
CA ASP A 190 6.26 7.16 -14.08
C ASP A 190 6.95 7.48 -12.74
N ALA A 191 7.23 6.46 -11.95
CA ALA A 191 7.84 6.58 -10.62
C ALA A 191 9.38 6.50 -10.64
N ASN A 192 9.99 6.37 -11.83
CA ASN A 192 11.43 6.14 -12.01
C ASN A 192 12.35 7.27 -11.47
N GLY A 193 11.80 8.37 -10.95
CA GLY A 193 12.56 9.44 -10.28
C GLY A 193 12.39 9.50 -8.75
N GLY A 194 11.46 8.75 -8.16
CA GLY A 194 11.18 8.79 -6.72
C GLY A 194 11.99 7.76 -5.95
N MET A 195 13.10 8.15 -5.33
CA MET A 195 13.73 7.30 -4.32
C MET A 195 12.79 7.15 -3.13
N ILE A 196 12.49 5.92 -2.71
CA ILE A 196 11.71 5.66 -1.49
C ILE A 196 12.53 6.16 -0.29
N PRO A 197 12.06 7.18 0.46
CA PRO A 197 12.81 7.73 1.58
C PRO A 197 13.08 6.68 2.65
N VAL A 198 14.25 6.78 3.28
CA VAL A 198 14.61 5.95 4.42
C VAL A 198 14.18 6.67 5.70
N ILE A 199 13.37 6.00 6.52
CA ILE A 199 12.93 6.49 7.82
C ILE A 199 13.46 5.60 8.94
N GLU A 200 13.76 6.20 10.08
CA GLU A 200 14.04 5.42 11.29
C GLU A 200 12.76 4.69 11.72
N PRO A 201 12.86 3.42 12.17
CA PRO A 201 11.72 2.78 12.80
C PRO A 201 11.28 3.61 14.01
N PRO A 202 9.97 3.68 14.31
CA PRO A 202 9.53 4.29 15.55
C PRO A 202 10.31 3.63 16.69
N LYS A 203 10.87 4.45 17.58
CA LYS A 203 11.48 3.92 18.81
C LYS A 203 10.38 3.07 19.44
N ARG A 204 10.60 1.77 19.57
CA ARG A 204 9.77 0.98 20.48
C ARG A 204 9.96 1.66 21.82
N GLU A 205 8.96 2.42 22.26
CA GLU A 205 8.79 2.62 23.69
C GLU A 205 8.89 1.21 24.24
N SER A 206 9.93 0.97 25.03
CA SER A 206 10.18 -0.33 25.61
C SER A 206 8.90 -0.69 26.33
N GLU A 207 8.07 -1.52 25.70
CA GLU A 207 6.94 -2.14 26.36
C GLU A 207 7.58 -2.80 27.56
N THR A 208 7.38 -2.21 28.72
CA THR A 208 7.17 -2.95 29.96
C THR A 208 6.07 -3.92 29.62
N LEU A 209 6.47 -5.05 29.00
CA LEU A 209 5.69 -6.26 28.91
C LEU A 209 5.42 -6.60 30.37
N ASP A 210 4.32 -6.06 30.89
CA ASP A 210 3.68 -6.57 32.08
C ASP A 210 3.34 -8.02 31.74
N SER A 211 4.27 -8.90 32.09
CA SER A 211 4.10 -10.35 32.16
C SER A 211 3.19 -10.67 33.35
N GLY A 212 2.03 -10.02 33.42
CA GLY A 212 0.95 -10.30 34.34
C GLY A 212 0.27 -11.60 33.92
N ASN A 213 0.94 -12.71 34.20
CA ASN A 213 0.27 -13.98 34.40
C ASN A 213 -0.72 -13.81 35.56
N SER A 214 -2.01 -13.92 35.28
CA SER A 214 -3.05 -14.29 36.23
C SER A 214 -4.16 -15.02 35.48
#